data_AF-A0A932L8D6-F1
#
_entry.id   AF-A0A932L8D6-F1
#
_cell.length_a   1.000
_cell.length_b   1.000
_cell.length_c   1.000
_cell.angle_alpha   90.00
_cell.angle_beta   90.00
_cell.angle_gamma   90.00
#
_symmetry.space_group_name_H-M   'P 1'
#
loop_
_entity.id
_entity.type
_entity.pdbx_description
1 polymer ?
#
loop_
_entity_poly.entity_id
_entity_poly.type
_entity_poly.pdbx_seq_one_letter_code
_entity_poly.pdbx_strand_id
1 'polypeptide(L)'
;MPLLSRIALASILFEGGLGLLAVGLAWAVGVSLGDQIAWQWDALWWGTAAALPAVAAAVLGMHVPWRPLVRLRALVEETIVPLFRDCSLIDLAVIALAACVSEELFFRGLVQAWSADIFGTGWGLAVGSLVFGLFHPISRTYVVLAVVMGAWLGWLWIVSGNLLTAIVCHAVYDYLALIYLTRRARSGERPKNNFPV
;
A
#
# COMPACT_ATOMS: atom_id res chain seq x y z
N MET A 1 16.13 -25.76 -0.62
CA MET A 1 15.79 -24.46 -1.22
C MET A 1 15.45 -23.50 -0.09
N PRO A 2 15.86 -22.22 -0.12
CA PRO A 2 15.44 -21.27 0.91
C PRO A 2 13.90 -21.12 0.89
N LEU A 3 13.32 -20.96 2.08
CA LEU A 3 11.87 -20.84 2.27
C LEU A 3 11.29 -19.57 1.62
N LEU A 4 12.12 -18.52 1.48
CA LEU A 4 11.77 -17.23 0.89
C LEU A 4 12.72 -16.85 -0.25
N SER A 5 12.20 -16.15 -1.23
CA SER A 5 12.93 -15.55 -2.34
C SER A 5 13.85 -14.41 -1.87
N ARG A 6 14.88 -14.09 -2.67
CA ARG A 6 15.75 -12.94 -2.41
C ARG A 6 15.00 -11.61 -2.37
N ILE A 7 13.89 -11.52 -3.12
CA ILE A 7 13.05 -10.34 -3.19
C ILE A 7 12.27 -10.18 -1.90
N ALA A 8 11.65 -11.25 -1.39
CA ALA A 8 10.98 -11.20 -0.09
C ALA A 8 11.95 -10.81 1.05
N LEU A 9 13.18 -11.34 1.04
CA LEU A 9 14.20 -10.95 2.02
C LEU A 9 14.61 -9.48 1.88
N ALA A 10 14.80 -8.98 0.65
CA ALA A 10 15.13 -7.58 0.41
C ALA A 10 13.98 -6.65 0.86
N SER A 11 12.73 -7.02 0.60
CA SER A 11 11.55 -6.29 1.09
C SER A 11 11.51 -6.25 2.61
N ILE A 12 11.73 -7.37 3.32
CA ILE A 12 11.79 -7.36 4.79
C ILE A 12 12.85 -6.36 5.29
N LEU A 13 14.05 -6.34 4.69
CA LEU A 13 15.12 -5.46 5.12
C LEU A 13 14.81 -3.99 4.84
N PHE A 14 14.31 -3.68 3.66
CA PHE A 14 13.98 -2.32 3.26
C PHE A 14 12.81 -1.77 4.08
N GLU A 15 11.71 -2.52 4.14
CA GLU A 15 10.52 -2.13 4.89
C GLU A 15 10.77 -2.15 6.39
N GLY A 16 11.54 -3.12 6.90
CA GLY A 16 11.97 -3.13 8.30
C GLY A 16 12.77 -1.87 8.66
N GLY A 17 13.62 -1.39 7.76
CA GLY A 17 14.32 -0.12 7.92
C GLY A 17 13.37 1.08 8.02
N LEU A 18 12.34 1.14 7.17
CA LEU A 18 11.30 2.17 7.22
C LEU A 18 10.52 2.11 8.54
N GLY A 19 10.12 0.92 8.98
CA GLY A 19 9.41 0.72 10.25
C GLY A 19 10.24 1.15 11.46
N LEU A 20 11.54 0.79 11.49
CA LEU A 20 12.46 1.26 12.54
C LEU A 20 12.65 2.77 12.52
N LEU A 21 12.74 3.37 11.34
CA LEU A 21 12.79 4.82 11.18
C LEU A 21 11.50 5.47 11.73
N ALA A 22 10.33 4.91 11.41
CA ALA A 22 9.05 5.39 11.93
C ALA A 22 9.02 5.39 13.46
N VAL A 23 9.46 4.28 14.08
CA VAL A 23 9.55 4.16 15.54
C VAL A 23 10.51 5.19 16.14
N GLY A 24 11.71 5.33 15.56
CA GLY A 24 12.71 6.28 16.05
C GLY A 24 12.26 7.75 15.95
N LEU A 25 11.63 8.12 14.83
CA LEU A 25 11.09 9.47 14.64
C LEU A 25 9.88 9.72 15.53
N ALA A 26 8.94 8.76 15.63
CA ALA A 26 7.77 8.87 16.51
C ALA A 26 8.18 9.08 17.96
N TRP A 27 9.18 8.33 18.43
CA TRP A 27 9.77 8.54 19.75
C TRP A 27 10.36 9.96 19.90
N ALA A 28 11.11 10.45 18.89
CA ALA A 28 11.73 11.77 18.93
C ALA A 28 10.71 12.93 18.95
N VAL A 29 9.53 12.75 18.35
CA VAL A 29 8.46 13.77 18.32
C VAL A 29 7.33 13.52 19.32
N GLY A 30 7.47 12.52 20.20
CA GLY A 30 6.49 12.23 21.26
C GLY A 30 5.20 11.55 20.79
N VAL A 31 5.19 10.94 19.60
CA VAL A 31 4.04 10.20 19.06
C VAL A 31 4.11 8.74 19.54
N SER A 32 3.04 8.28 20.22
CA SER A 32 2.94 6.89 20.67
C SER A 32 2.30 6.02 19.58
N LEU A 33 3.10 5.16 18.94
CA LEU A 33 2.61 4.23 17.90
C LEU A 33 1.81 3.07 18.50
N GLY A 34 2.21 2.58 19.68
CA GLY A 34 1.57 1.44 20.34
C GLY A 34 0.12 1.73 20.73
N ASP A 35 -0.16 2.94 21.22
CA ASP A 35 -1.50 3.34 21.65
C ASP A 35 -2.50 3.46 20.49
N GLN A 36 -2.01 3.50 19.26
CA GLN A 36 -2.83 3.57 18.05
C GLN A 36 -3.28 2.20 17.56
N ILE A 37 -2.73 1.11 18.11
CA ILE A 37 -2.99 -0.27 17.71
C ILE A 37 -3.75 -1.00 18.80
N ALA A 38 -5.01 -1.35 18.53
CA ALA A 38 -5.80 -2.24 19.39
C ALA A 38 -5.96 -3.61 18.71
N TRP A 39 -5.55 -4.68 19.41
CA TRP A 39 -5.65 -6.05 18.91
C TRP A 39 -7.08 -6.59 19.07
N GLN A 40 -7.92 -6.26 18.10
CA GLN A 40 -9.35 -6.61 18.10
C GLN A 40 -9.77 -7.30 16.80
N TRP A 41 -10.64 -8.30 16.91
CA TRP A 41 -11.14 -9.05 15.76
C TRP A 41 -11.91 -8.18 14.77
N ASP A 42 -12.62 -7.17 15.25
CA ASP A 42 -13.39 -6.26 14.42
C ASP A 42 -12.50 -5.50 13.43
N ALA A 43 -11.27 -5.16 13.82
CA ALA A 43 -10.32 -4.49 12.93
C ALA A 43 -9.91 -5.39 11.75
N LEU A 44 -9.86 -6.71 11.94
CA LEU A 44 -9.55 -7.66 10.88
C LEU A 44 -10.69 -7.71 9.85
N TRP A 45 -11.95 -7.71 10.32
CA TRP A 45 -13.12 -7.73 9.44
C TRP A 45 -13.33 -6.42 8.72
N TRP A 46 -13.29 -5.29 9.43
CA TRP A 46 -13.40 -3.97 8.83
C TRP A 46 -12.28 -3.68 7.85
N GLY A 47 -11.03 -4.01 8.20
CA GLY A 47 -9.88 -3.85 7.30
C GLY A 47 -10.03 -4.68 6.03
N THR A 48 -10.38 -5.96 6.17
CA THR A 48 -10.57 -6.87 5.02
C THR A 48 -11.73 -6.39 4.12
N ALA A 49 -12.86 -6.01 4.72
CA ALA A 49 -14.01 -5.49 3.97
C ALA A 49 -13.67 -4.18 3.25
N ALA A 50 -12.92 -3.29 3.89
CA ALA A 50 -12.47 -2.03 3.31
C ALA A 50 -11.43 -2.20 2.18
N ALA A 51 -10.71 -3.33 2.13
CA ALA A 51 -9.80 -3.64 1.03
C ALA A 51 -10.55 -3.99 -0.27
N LEU A 52 -11.73 -4.62 -0.18
CA LEU A 52 -12.50 -5.05 -1.35
C LEU A 52 -12.80 -3.94 -2.36
N PRO A 53 -13.32 -2.75 -1.97
CA PRO A 53 -13.55 -1.67 -2.92
C PRO A 53 -12.25 -1.15 -3.55
N ALA A 54 -11.14 -1.09 -2.79
CA ALA A 54 -9.85 -0.67 -3.32
C ALA A 54 -9.31 -1.67 -4.36
N VAL A 55 -9.39 -2.98 -4.06
CA VAL A 55 -9.02 -4.04 -5.00
C VAL A 55 -9.91 -4.02 -6.24
N ALA A 56 -11.22 -3.86 -6.07
CA ALA A 56 -12.16 -3.75 -7.18
C ALA A 56 -11.82 -2.54 -8.07
N ALA A 57 -11.53 -1.38 -7.48
CA ALA A 57 -11.13 -0.19 -8.21
C ALA A 57 -9.81 -0.41 -8.99
N ALA A 58 -8.81 -1.07 -8.38
CA ALA A 58 -7.56 -1.40 -9.05
C ALA A 58 -7.79 -2.36 -10.24
N VAL A 59 -8.55 -3.43 -10.05
CA VAL A 59 -8.89 -4.40 -11.11
C VAL A 59 -9.68 -3.73 -12.23
N LEU A 60 -10.71 -2.94 -11.90
CA LEU A 60 -11.48 -2.19 -12.89
C LEU A 60 -10.58 -1.22 -13.66
N GLY A 61 -9.69 -0.50 -12.97
CA GLY A 61 -8.70 0.40 -13.58
C GLY A 61 -7.81 -0.28 -14.63
N MET A 62 -7.55 -1.58 -14.48
CA MET A 62 -6.79 -2.36 -15.46
C MET A 62 -7.55 -2.64 -16.76
N HIS A 63 -8.87 -2.44 -16.77
CA HIS A 63 -9.75 -2.62 -17.93
C HIS A 63 -10.21 -1.29 -18.55
N VAL A 64 -10.06 -0.16 -17.86
CA VAL A 64 -10.45 1.16 -18.38
C VAL A 64 -9.48 1.62 -19.49
N PRO A 65 -9.96 1.96 -20.71
CA PRO A 65 -9.12 2.40 -21.82
C PRO A 65 -8.72 3.89 -21.74
N TRP A 66 -8.61 4.45 -20.53
CA TRP A 66 -8.21 5.83 -20.33
C TRP A 66 -6.69 5.96 -20.43
N ARG A 67 -6.20 6.86 -21.30
CA ARG A 67 -4.77 6.96 -21.67
C ARG A 67 -3.79 6.97 -20.48
N PRO A 68 -4.02 7.71 -19.38
CA PRO A 68 -3.14 7.68 -18.21
C PRO A 68 -3.06 6.31 -17.54
N LEU A 69 -4.17 5.58 -17.43
CA LEU A 69 -4.23 4.23 -16.86
C LEU A 69 -3.60 3.19 -17.79
N VAL A 70 -3.80 3.31 -19.10
CA VAL A 70 -3.15 2.44 -20.09
C VAL A 70 -1.62 2.56 -20.00
N ARG A 71 -1.09 3.79 -19.90
CA ARG A 71 0.35 4.02 -19.72
C ARG A 71 0.87 3.49 -18.41
N LEU A 72 0.15 3.72 -17.31
CA LEU A 72 0.50 3.19 -16.00
C LEU A 72 0.55 1.66 -16.01
N ARG A 73 -0.47 1.02 -16.59
CA ARG A 73 -0.52 -0.44 -16.75
C ARG A 73 0.69 -0.97 -17.52
N ALA A 74 1.03 -0.35 -18.65
CA ALA A 74 2.20 -0.76 -19.42
C ALA A 74 3.48 -0.65 -18.58
N LEU A 75 3.65 0.46 -17.86
CA LEU A 75 4.80 0.66 -16.97
C LEU A 75 4.87 -0.39 -15.85
N VAL A 76 3.73 -0.71 -15.21
CA VAL A 76 3.64 -1.77 -14.18
C VAL A 76 3.97 -3.13 -14.76
N GLU A 77 3.44 -3.47 -15.94
CA GLU A 77 3.70 -4.75 -16.63
C GLU A 77 5.17 -4.88 -17.06
N GLU A 78 5.82 -3.78 -17.45
CA GLU A 78 7.23 -3.75 -17.90
C GLU A 78 8.25 -3.69 -16.77
N THR A 79 7.91 -3.05 -15.63
CA THR A 79 8.88 -2.77 -14.56
C THR A 79 8.61 -3.51 -13.26
N ILE A 80 7.35 -3.54 -12.80
CA ILE A 80 6.98 -4.05 -11.47
C ILE A 80 6.72 -5.56 -11.53
N VAL A 81 5.91 -6.01 -12.50
CA VAL A 81 5.54 -7.42 -12.65
C VAL A 81 6.76 -8.34 -12.77
N PRO A 82 7.83 -8.02 -13.54
CA PRO A 82 9.01 -8.88 -13.66
C PRO A 82 9.76 -9.09 -12.34
N LEU A 83 9.62 -8.19 -11.36
CA LEU A 83 10.22 -8.38 -10.04
C LEU A 83 9.49 -9.50 -9.28
N PHE A 84 8.16 -9.52 -9.34
CA PHE A 84 7.36 -10.43 -8.50
C PHE A 84 6.86 -11.69 -9.23
N ARG A 85 7.04 -11.80 -10.55
CA ARG A 85 6.47 -12.89 -11.38
C ARG A 85 6.84 -14.30 -10.93
N ASP A 86 8.01 -14.48 -10.31
CA ASP A 86 8.52 -15.79 -9.90
C ASP A 86 8.40 -16.01 -8.38
N CYS A 87 7.83 -15.04 -7.65
CA CYS A 87 7.51 -15.17 -6.24
C CYS A 87 6.39 -16.20 -6.02
N SER A 88 6.50 -16.94 -4.93
CA SER A 88 5.43 -17.82 -4.42
C SER A 88 4.33 -16.99 -3.73
N LEU A 89 3.18 -17.60 -3.45
CA LEU A 89 2.13 -16.92 -2.66
C LEU A 89 2.63 -16.54 -1.26
N ILE A 90 3.52 -17.34 -0.67
CA ILE A 90 4.13 -17.05 0.63
C ILE A 90 5.02 -15.82 0.51
N ASP A 91 5.85 -15.73 -0.53
CA ASP A 91 6.68 -14.54 -0.79
C ASP A 91 5.82 -13.28 -0.90
N LEU A 92 4.74 -13.33 -1.68
CA LEU A 92 3.85 -12.17 -1.85
C LEU A 92 3.18 -11.75 -0.54
N ALA A 93 2.77 -12.72 0.29
CA ALA A 93 2.19 -12.43 1.60
C ALA A 93 3.21 -11.78 2.54
N VAL A 94 4.45 -12.28 2.55
CA VAL A 94 5.54 -11.71 3.35
C VAL A 94 5.89 -10.30 2.90
N ILE A 95 5.97 -10.07 1.59
CA ILE A 95 6.24 -8.74 1.02
C ILE A 95 5.13 -7.76 1.42
N ALA A 96 3.86 -8.15 1.21
CA ALA A 96 2.71 -7.32 1.55
C ALA A 96 2.66 -6.98 3.04
N LEU A 97 2.89 -7.98 3.92
CA LEU A 97 2.89 -7.77 5.38
C LEU A 97 4.05 -6.88 5.85
N ALA A 98 5.24 -7.07 5.28
CA ALA A 98 6.40 -6.26 5.64
C ALA A 98 6.17 -4.79 5.25
N ALA A 99 5.72 -4.54 4.01
CA ALA A 99 5.44 -3.20 3.52
C ALA A 99 4.30 -2.55 4.31
N CYS A 100 3.15 -3.20 4.42
CA CYS A 100 1.98 -2.57 5.02
C CYS A 100 2.19 -2.17 6.49
N VAL A 101 2.88 -2.99 7.30
CA VAL A 101 3.12 -2.66 8.70
C VAL A 101 4.02 -1.44 8.79
N SER A 102 5.14 -1.43 8.08
CA SER A 102 6.10 -0.32 8.12
C SER A 102 5.53 0.97 7.55
N GLU A 103 4.83 0.89 6.42
CA GLU A 103 4.20 2.03 5.78
C GLU A 103 3.07 2.62 6.62
N GLU A 104 2.17 1.81 7.20
CA GLU A 104 1.11 2.34 8.06
C GLU A 104 1.68 2.98 9.33
N LEU A 105 2.72 2.38 9.95
CA LEU A 105 3.41 3.01 11.08
C LEU A 105 4.03 4.36 10.69
N PHE A 106 4.65 4.47 9.51
CA PHE A 106 5.28 5.70 9.07
C PHE A 106 4.26 6.77 8.64
N PHE A 107 3.38 6.46 7.70
CA PHE A 107 2.51 7.46 7.10
C PHE A 107 1.31 7.81 7.98
N ARG A 108 0.70 6.82 8.67
CA ARG A 108 -0.49 7.05 9.49
C ARG A 108 -0.06 7.27 10.93
N GLY A 109 0.66 6.28 11.45
CA GLY A 109 1.16 6.24 12.83
C GLY A 109 2.00 7.43 13.22
N LEU A 110 2.86 7.92 12.31
CA LEU A 110 3.75 9.06 12.54
C LEU A 110 3.28 10.31 11.78
N VAL A 111 3.32 10.32 10.44
CA VAL A 111 3.15 11.57 9.66
C VAL A 111 1.75 12.16 9.82
N GLN A 112 0.70 11.36 9.63
CA GLN A 112 -0.69 11.80 9.78
C GLN A 112 -1.02 12.13 11.23
N ALA A 113 -0.64 11.28 12.21
CA ALA A 113 -0.83 11.54 13.64
C ALA A 113 -0.21 12.88 14.07
N TRP A 114 1.09 13.05 13.78
CA TRP A 114 1.83 14.25 14.15
C TRP A 114 1.26 15.50 13.50
N SER A 115 0.91 15.41 12.21
CA SER A 115 0.29 16.53 11.50
C SER A 115 -1.12 16.83 12.02
N ALA A 116 -1.87 15.82 12.45
CA ALA A 116 -3.20 15.98 13.03
C ALA A 116 -3.14 16.67 14.40
N ASP A 117 -2.12 16.38 15.21
CA ASP A 117 -1.92 17.02 16.52
C ASP A 117 -1.65 18.52 16.38
N ILE A 118 -0.88 18.92 15.36
CA ILE A 118 -0.51 20.32 15.14
C ILE A 118 -1.60 21.11 14.39
N PHE A 119 -2.15 20.53 13.33
CA PHE A 119 -3.00 21.24 12.37
C PHE A 119 -4.47 20.79 12.39
N GLY A 120 -4.80 19.74 13.14
CA GLY A 120 -6.13 19.12 13.19
C GLY A 120 -6.29 17.95 12.21
N THR A 121 -7.27 17.08 12.51
CA THR A 121 -7.48 15.78 11.84
C THR A 121 -7.58 15.87 10.31
N GLY A 122 -8.26 16.88 9.77
CA GLY A 122 -8.40 17.05 8.32
C GLY A 122 -7.07 17.34 7.62
N TRP A 123 -6.23 18.18 8.21
CA TRP A 123 -4.89 18.46 7.69
C TRP A 123 -3.95 17.29 7.87
N GLY A 124 -4.06 16.57 9.00
CA GLY A 124 -3.34 15.31 9.19
C GLY A 124 -3.61 14.33 8.07
N LEU A 125 -4.89 14.09 7.75
CA LEU A 125 -5.30 13.21 6.65
C LEU A 125 -4.70 13.68 5.32
N ALA A 126 -4.83 14.98 5.00
CA ALA A 126 -4.31 15.52 3.76
C ALA A 126 -2.79 15.37 3.63
N VAL A 127 -2.03 15.74 4.68
CA VAL A 127 -0.56 15.64 4.70
C VAL A 127 -0.12 14.18 4.60
N GLY A 128 -0.69 13.28 5.41
CA GLY A 128 -0.38 11.84 5.36
C GLY A 128 -0.62 11.25 3.98
N SER A 129 -1.75 11.59 3.35
CA SER A 129 -2.11 11.12 2.01
C SER A 129 -1.17 11.65 0.93
N LEU A 130 -0.83 12.93 0.99
CA LEU A 130 0.09 13.56 0.03
C LEU A 130 1.50 12.97 0.15
N VAL A 131 2.01 12.85 1.37
CA VAL A 131 3.34 12.26 1.63
C VAL A 131 3.36 10.80 1.18
N PHE A 132 2.32 10.01 1.47
CA PHE A 132 2.19 8.65 0.96
C PHE A 132 2.31 8.60 -0.57
N GLY A 133 1.53 9.41 -1.29
CA GLY A 133 1.58 9.44 -2.75
C GLY A 133 2.94 9.89 -3.31
N LEU A 134 3.60 10.86 -2.66
CA LEU A 134 4.92 11.34 -3.09
C LEU A 134 6.03 10.30 -2.91
N PHE A 135 5.85 9.37 -1.96
CA PHE A 135 6.75 8.22 -1.77
C PHE A 135 6.49 7.08 -2.76
N HIS A 136 5.52 7.23 -3.65
CA HIS A 136 5.18 6.30 -4.72
C HIS A 136 5.41 6.88 -6.14
N PRO A 137 6.63 7.31 -6.51
CA PRO A 137 6.87 8.11 -7.72
C PRO A 137 7.01 7.28 -9.01
N ILE A 138 6.20 6.23 -9.22
CA ILE A 138 6.27 5.40 -10.45
C ILE A 138 5.85 6.21 -11.68
N SER A 139 4.76 6.97 -11.57
CA SER A 139 4.31 7.92 -12.58
C SER A 139 3.40 8.96 -11.91
N ARG A 140 3.13 10.08 -12.58
CA ARG A 140 2.17 11.09 -12.05
C ARG A 140 0.80 10.48 -11.77
N THR A 141 0.33 9.59 -12.64
CA THR A 141 -0.95 8.87 -12.43
C THR A 141 -0.88 8.01 -11.18
N TYR A 142 0.22 7.28 -10.98
CA TYR A 142 0.39 6.42 -9.81
C TYR A 142 0.47 7.23 -8.52
N VAL A 143 1.21 8.35 -8.52
CA VAL A 143 1.25 9.28 -7.37
C VAL A 143 -0.16 9.71 -6.99
N VAL A 144 -0.99 10.15 -7.95
CA VAL A 144 -2.38 10.55 -7.66
C VAL A 144 -3.21 9.39 -7.10
N LEU A 145 -3.11 8.20 -7.69
CA LEU A 145 -3.81 7.01 -7.18
C LEU A 145 -3.34 6.61 -5.78
N ALA A 146 -2.04 6.74 -5.51
CA ALA A 146 -1.45 6.50 -4.20
C ALA A 146 -1.91 7.56 -3.19
N VAL A 147 -2.05 8.84 -3.57
CA VAL A 147 -2.67 9.85 -2.69
C VAL A 147 -4.11 9.46 -2.34
N VAL A 148 -4.90 8.99 -3.32
CA VAL A 148 -6.27 8.53 -3.08
C VAL A 148 -6.30 7.31 -2.15
N MET A 149 -5.40 6.34 -2.34
CA MET A 149 -5.26 5.19 -1.44
C MET A 149 -4.79 5.61 -0.03
N GLY A 150 -3.87 6.58 0.03
CA GLY A 150 -3.42 7.22 1.25
C GLY A 150 -4.58 7.82 2.03
N ALA A 151 -5.46 8.56 1.34
CA ALA A 151 -6.66 9.15 1.93
C ALA A 151 -7.68 8.09 2.36
N TRP A 152 -7.85 7.01 1.59
CA TRP A 152 -8.72 5.90 1.95
C TRP A 152 -8.29 5.24 3.26
N LEU A 153 -7.00 4.86 3.37
CA LEU A 153 -6.43 4.22 4.55
C LEU A 153 -6.38 5.19 5.76
N GLY A 154 -6.02 6.45 5.53
CA GLY A 154 -6.02 7.48 6.57
C GLY A 154 -7.42 7.76 7.12
N TRP A 155 -8.43 7.80 6.24
CA TRP A 155 -9.83 7.92 6.64
C TRP A 155 -10.30 6.68 7.40
N LEU A 156 -9.95 5.48 6.94
CA LEU A 156 -10.28 4.22 7.61
C LEU A 156 -9.73 4.17 9.03
N TRP A 157 -8.51 4.64 9.23
CA TRP A 157 -7.93 4.77 10.57
C TRP A 157 -8.72 5.77 11.44
N ILE A 158 -9.05 6.95 10.92
CA ILE A 158 -9.84 7.96 11.66
C ILE A 158 -11.19 7.39 12.12
N VAL A 159 -11.94 6.72 11.23
CA VAL A 159 -13.28 6.23 11.57
C VAL A 159 -13.27 4.99 12.45
N SER A 160 -12.23 4.15 12.33
CA SER A 160 -12.11 2.93 13.16
C SER A 160 -11.44 3.21 14.51
N GLY A 161 -10.71 4.33 14.64
CA GLY A 161 -9.89 4.63 15.82
C GLY A 161 -8.75 3.63 16.04
N ASN A 162 -8.43 2.79 15.05
CA ASN A 162 -7.48 1.70 15.23
C ASN A 162 -6.62 1.51 13.96
N LEU A 163 -5.32 1.71 14.11
CA LEU A 163 -4.35 1.60 13.03
C LEU A 163 -4.28 0.18 12.46
N LEU A 164 -4.61 -0.85 13.27
CA LEU A 164 -4.69 -2.23 12.79
C LEU A 164 -5.68 -2.40 11.63
N THR A 165 -6.78 -1.64 11.62
CA THR A 165 -7.77 -1.68 10.54
C THR A 165 -7.16 -1.25 9.21
N ALA A 166 -6.35 -0.18 9.22
CA ALA A 166 -5.63 0.30 8.04
C ALA A 166 -4.52 -0.67 7.62
N ILE A 167 -3.76 -1.22 8.56
CA ILE A 167 -2.74 -2.25 8.30
C ILE A 167 -3.34 -3.44 7.56
N VAL A 168 -4.46 -3.97 8.07
CA VAL A 168 -5.13 -5.12 7.46
C VAL A 168 -5.67 -4.77 6.08
N CYS A 169 -6.32 -3.60 5.94
CA CYS A 169 -6.83 -3.15 4.64
C CYS A 169 -5.71 -3.06 3.61
N HIS A 170 -4.58 -2.46 3.97
CA HIS A 170 -3.44 -2.30 3.10
C HIS A 170 -2.80 -3.66 2.76
N ALA A 171 -2.57 -4.52 3.75
CA ALA A 171 -2.02 -5.87 3.56
C ALA A 171 -2.84 -6.70 2.56
N VAL A 172 -4.17 -6.71 2.74
CA VAL A 172 -5.09 -7.45 1.88
C VAL A 172 -5.12 -6.87 0.48
N TYR A 173 -5.14 -5.53 0.37
CA TYR A 173 -5.08 -4.86 -0.92
C TYR A 173 -3.81 -5.23 -1.70
N ASP A 174 -2.64 -5.07 -1.09
CA ASP A 174 -1.35 -5.34 -1.74
C ASP A 174 -1.21 -6.81 -2.13
N TYR A 175 -1.56 -7.71 -1.22
CA TYR A 175 -1.47 -9.14 -1.48
C TYR A 175 -2.34 -9.56 -2.66
N LEU A 176 -3.59 -9.09 -2.71
CA LEU A 176 -4.51 -9.40 -3.80
C LEU A 176 -4.12 -8.71 -5.11
N ALA A 177 -3.64 -7.47 -5.07
CA ALA A 177 -3.14 -6.76 -6.24
C ALA A 177 -1.92 -7.46 -6.85
N LEU A 178 -0.94 -7.85 -6.03
CA LEU A 178 0.24 -8.60 -6.45
C LEU A 178 -0.13 -9.96 -7.04
N ILE A 179 -1.06 -10.70 -6.42
CA ILE A 179 -1.57 -11.96 -6.97
C ILE A 179 -2.21 -11.73 -8.34
N TYR A 180 -3.10 -10.73 -8.45
CA TYR A 180 -3.79 -10.43 -9.71
C TYR A 180 -2.79 -10.11 -10.82
N LEU A 181 -1.84 -9.22 -10.55
CA LEU A 181 -0.83 -8.79 -11.53
C LEU A 181 0.07 -9.96 -11.97
N THR A 182 0.60 -10.74 -11.03
CA THR A 182 1.51 -11.84 -11.34
C THR A 182 0.81 -13.01 -12.04
N ARG A 183 -0.43 -13.35 -11.66
CA ARG A 183 -1.21 -14.40 -12.34
C ARG A 183 -1.60 -14.00 -13.76
N ARG A 184 -2.05 -12.76 -13.94
CA ARG A 184 -2.40 -12.24 -15.25
C ARG A 184 -1.18 -12.26 -16.19
N ALA A 185 0.00 -11.86 -15.71
CA ALA A 185 1.23 -11.93 -16.48
C ALA A 185 1.60 -13.37 -16.90
N ARG A 186 1.40 -14.35 -16.01
CA ARG A 186 1.63 -15.78 -16.32
C ARG A 186 0.64 -16.34 -17.36
N SER A 187 -0.59 -15.84 -17.39
CA SER A 187 -1.62 -16.26 -18.36
C SER A 187 -1.41 -15.73 -19.78
N GLY A 188 -0.45 -14.81 -19.98
CA GLY A 188 -0.19 -14.21 -21.29
C GLY A 188 -1.22 -13.17 -21.75
N GLU A 189 -2.14 -12.76 -20.87
CA GLU A 189 -3.12 -11.70 -21.12
C GLU A 189 -2.45 -10.32 -21.20
N ARG A 190 -1.73 -10.07 -22.30
CA ARG A 190 -1.23 -8.75 -22.66
C ARG A 190 -2.40 -7.88 -23.13
N PRO A 191 -2.56 -6.66 -22.64
CA PRO A 191 -3.55 -5.75 -23.16
C PRO A 191 -3.25 -5.45 -24.63
N LYS A 192 -4.26 -5.58 -25.50
CA LYS A 192 -4.15 -5.13 -26.90
C LYS A 192 -3.93 -3.62 -26.90
N ASN A 193 -2.72 -3.17 -27.27
CA ASN A 193 -2.44 -1.76 -27.47
C ASN A 193 -3.16 -1.29 -28.75
N ASN A 194 -4.36 -0.74 -28.60
CA ASN A 194 -5.12 -0.12 -29.69
C ASN A 194 -4.74 1.35 -29.91
N PHE A 195 -3.67 1.84 -29.28
CA PHE A 195 -3.19 3.21 -29.48
C PHE A 195 -1.81 3.16 -30.14
N PRO A 196 -1.66 3.70 -31.37
CA PRO A 196 -0.34 3.93 -31.93
C PRO A 196 0.42 4.91 -31.03
N VAL A 197 1.71 4.61 -30.83
CA VAL A 197 2.68 5.46 -30.13
C VAL A 197 2.80 6.80 -30.84
#